data_AF-A0A8H5CF88-F1
#
_entry.id   AF-A0A8H5CF88-F1
#
_cell.length_a   1.000
_cell.length_b   1.000
_cell.length_c   1.000
_cell.angle_alpha   90.00
_cell.angle_beta   90.00
_cell.angle_gamma   90.00
#
_symmetry.space_group_name_H-M   'P 1'
#
loop_
_entity.id
_entity.type
_entity.pdbx_description
1 polymer ?
#
loop_
_entity_poly.entity_id
_entity_poly.type
_entity_poly.pdbx_seq_one_letter_code
_entity_poly.pdbx_strand_id
1 'polypeptide(L)'
;MTPPHPKEDEILQNFRSALVAEDLLHDGDSIGTDDETLLRFLRARKFDLGKSQQMFRDCQKWRKTVEGVGIDDLYRRIDPFDFPERDAIFECWPMWFHKTDKKGRPLNVHFFGGMDVRRLYKVCSPERHWESFVVNCELLPREVLPACSRAAGKHIGGTFVIVDLKGFSFSQFWQMRHLVQRAFQVSQDYYPETMGQLAIVNAPSSFTMIWSMIKPWISKETAAKVDILGSDYAKVLLELVDAENLPSTLGGKCTCAKEGGCPLSGAGPWMDGRAGWGPRAQAQRNANSEKTLEHLESADVKDGQKREGAELPGFLAEFRENGASQYAGAIVTANSLDSFGLLPSALQLLATLICRFLPGEPKGSIQTDFAGAYLATPSTNTHPKRAVLLLSDVYGLAIPNPKIIADEIAEKLECEVWVPDYFKGRPLFHPSGMEIPSKPDERLSAWEWVRWFCSNIVPNLGAHWASRPSVADRRVAELVSLIREKRNYEKIGAFGHCYGGSTCIRLGGTDLFNSVVICHPGPFSMKQVQAVKVPISWVCAEYDEFFPDTTKQKCKAELAGREGTPRFVDYEFVEYKGTTHGFACRPDHDYPDVVDAYNKALDQIAGWFENTLVLDSKE
;
A
#
# COMPACT_ATOMS: atom_id res chain seq x y z
N MET A 1 -24.15 33.67 -0.22
CA MET A 1 -24.19 32.71 -1.35
C MET A 1 -25.31 33.13 -2.26
N THR A 2 -25.10 33.05 -3.57
CA THR A 2 -26.21 33.03 -4.51
C THR A 2 -26.99 31.74 -4.24
N PRO A 3 -28.33 31.77 -4.07
CA PRO A 3 -29.09 30.53 -3.98
C PRO A 3 -28.78 29.65 -5.20
N PRO A 4 -28.75 28.31 -5.04
CA PRO A 4 -28.49 27.42 -6.16
C PRO A 4 -29.44 27.75 -7.31
N HIS A 5 -28.95 27.59 -8.54
CA HIS A 5 -29.86 27.73 -9.69
C HIS A 5 -31.01 26.72 -9.50
N PRO A 6 -32.27 27.00 -9.89
CA PRO A 6 -33.39 26.06 -9.67
C PRO A 6 -33.16 24.61 -10.18
N LYS A 7 -32.19 24.44 -11.09
CA LYS A 7 -31.74 23.13 -11.59
C LYS A 7 -30.76 22.41 -10.65
N GLU A 8 -29.95 23.15 -9.90
CA GLU A 8 -28.99 22.60 -8.94
C GLU A 8 -29.70 22.07 -7.69
N ASP A 9 -30.76 22.75 -7.22
CA ASP A 9 -31.59 22.26 -6.11
C ASP A 9 -32.27 20.93 -6.47
N GLU A 10 -32.81 20.82 -7.68
CA GLU A 10 -33.42 19.57 -8.17
C GLU A 10 -32.37 18.45 -8.25
N ILE A 11 -31.18 18.73 -8.78
CA ILE A 11 -30.08 17.76 -8.86
C ILE A 11 -29.64 17.32 -7.45
N LEU A 12 -29.56 18.25 -6.50
CA LEU A 12 -29.22 17.95 -5.11
C LEU A 12 -30.25 17.04 -4.44
N GLN A 13 -31.55 17.29 -4.63
CA GLN A 13 -32.59 16.42 -4.09
C GLN A 13 -32.54 15.03 -4.73
N ASN A 14 -32.39 14.95 -6.05
CA ASN A 14 -32.24 13.67 -6.75
C ASN A 14 -31.00 12.90 -6.28
N PHE A 15 -29.90 13.60 -6.02
CA PHE A 15 -28.68 13.02 -5.49
C PHE A 15 -28.89 12.45 -4.09
N ARG A 16 -29.48 13.24 -3.19
CA ARG A 16 -29.83 12.81 -1.83
C ARG A 16 -30.73 11.58 -1.85
N SER A 17 -31.82 11.61 -2.64
CA SER A 17 -32.76 10.49 -2.75
C SER A 17 -32.08 9.22 -3.26
N ALA A 18 -31.17 9.32 -4.23
CA ALA A 18 -30.42 8.17 -4.72
C ALA A 18 -29.48 7.59 -3.66
N LEU A 19 -28.75 8.43 -2.92
CA LEU A 19 -27.86 7.96 -1.85
C LEU A 19 -28.63 7.26 -0.73
N VAL A 20 -29.81 7.78 -0.36
CA VAL A 20 -30.68 7.13 0.64
C VAL A 20 -31.23 5.80 0.11
N ALA A 21 -31.67 5.74 -1.15
CA ALA A 21 -32.18 4.52 -1.77
C ALA A 21 -31.14 3.40 -1.86
N GLU A 22 -29.85 3.77 -1.97
CA GLU A 22 -28.72 2.83 -2.02
C GLU A 22 -28.09 2.54 -0.65
N ASP A 23 -28.72 3.00 0.44
CA ASP A 23 -28.21 2.81 1.81
C ASP A 23 -26.80 3.41 2.02
N LEU A 24 -26.52 4.54 1.36
CA LEU A 24 -25.24 5.25 1.44
C LEU A 24 -25.26 6.48 2.34
N LEU A 25 -26.43 7.02 2.71
CA LEU A 25 -26.55 8.25 3.49
C LEU A 25 -27.54 8.05 4.63
N HIS A 26 -27.06 8.17 5.88
CA HIS A 26 -27.86 7.99 7.09
C HIS A 26 -27.77 9.19 8.02
N ASP A 27 -28.85 9.48 8.74
CA ASP A 27 -28.83 10.51 9.78
C ASP A 27 -27.82 10.14 10.88
N GLY A 28 -26.92 11.07 11.19
CA GLY A 28 -25.83 10.86 12.15
C GLY A 28 -24.52 10.39 11.52
N ASP A 29 -24.47 10.15 10.21
CA ASP A 29 -23.23 9.86 9.52
C ASP A 29 -22.19 10.96 9.73
N SER A 30 -20.97 10.55 10.08
CA SER A 30 -19.86 11.44 10.35
C SER A 30 -19.38 12.25 9.15
N ILE A 31 -19.77 11.85 7.93
CA ILE A 31 -19.50 12.60 6.70
C ILE A 31 -20.35 13.88 6.61
N GLY A 32 -21.50 13.91 7.30
CA GLY A 32 -22.50 14.96 7.24
C GLY A 32 -23.60 14.67 6.22
N THR A 33 -24.85 14.94 6.60
CA THR A 33 -26.02 14.84 5.71
C THR A 33 -26.48 16.21 5.20
N ASP A 34 -25.78 17.29 5.52
CA ASP A 34 -26.15 18.64 5.12
C ASP A 34 -25.97 18.89 3.61
N ASP A 35 -26.73 19.84 3.08
CA ASP A 35 -26.72 20.18 1.66
C ASP A 35 -25.33 20.59 1.16
N GLU A 36 -24.54 21.29 1.98
CA GLU A 36 -23.21 21.74 1.57
C GLU A 36 -22.23 20.58 1.45
N THR A 37 -22.33 19.57 2.33
CA THR A 37 -21.60 18.31 2.17
C THR A 37 -21.92 17.64 0.84
N LEU A 38 -23.19 17.46 0.50
CA LEU A 38 -23.57 16.81 -0.76
C LEU A 38 -23.19 17.65 -1.99
N LEU A 39 -23.33 18.98 -1.90
CA LEU A 39 -22.94 19.90 -2.96
C LEU A 39 -21.42 19.86 -3.23
N ARG A 40 -20.56 19.53 -2.26
CA ARG A 40 -19.12 19.33 -2.52
C ARG A 40 -18.86 18.20 -3.51
N PHE A 41 -19.56 17.07 -3.37
CA PHE A 41 -19.44 15.94 -4.28
C PHE A 41 -19.99 16.28 -5.67
N LEU A 42 -21.15 16.94 -5.73
CA LEU A 42 -21.73 17.41 -6.99
C LEU A 42 -20.80 18.39 -7.71
N ARG A 43 -20.29 19.42 -7.03
CA ARG A 43 -19.35 20.39 -7.61
C ARG A 43 -18.08 19.72 -8.13
N ALA A 44 -17.51 18.79 -7.37
CA ALA A 44 -16.31 18.04 -7.76
C ALA A 44 -16.49 17.18 -9.03
N ARG A 45 -17.73 16.87 -9.41
CA ARG A 45 -18.07 16.13 -10.63
C ARG A 45 -18.94 16.94 -11.59
N LYS A 46 -18.94 18.28 -11.46
CA LYS A 46 -19.65 19.21 -12.36
C LYS A 46 -21.14 18.90 -12.47
N PHE A 47 -21.74 18.53 -11.34
CA PHE A 47 -23.14 18.14 -11.18
C PHE A 47 -23.56 16.91 -12.01
N ASP A 48 -22.59 16.08 -12.44
CA ASP A 48 -22.86 14.76 -13.02
C ASP A 48 -23.30 13.79 -11.92
N LEU A 49 -24.59 13.45 -11.93
CA LEU A 49 -25.22 12.67 -10.85
C LEU A 49 -24.59 11.28 -10.67
N GLY A 50 -24.38 10.54 -11.77
CA GLY A 50 -23.81 9.20 -11.72
C GLY A 50 -22.37 9.20 -11.20
N LYS A 51 -21.53 10.14 -11.68
CA LYS A 51 -20.16 10.27 -11.17
C LYS A 51 -20.10 10.74 -9.72
N SER A 52 -21.05 11.59 -9.31
CA SER A 52 -21.14 12.07 -7.92
C SER A 52 -21.55 10.95 -6.98
N GLN A 53 -22.50 10.10 -7.38
CA GLN A 53 -22.89 8.89 -6.63
C GLN A 53 -21.74 7.91 -6.49
N GLN A 54 -21.02 7.64 -7.59
CA GLN A 54 -19.84 6.78 -7.53
C GLN A 54 -18.78 7.34 -6.58
N MET A 55 -18.47 8.63 -6.67
CA MET A 55 -17.50 9.27 -5.76
C MET A 55 -17.94 9.19 -4.29
N PHE A 56 -19.23 9.38 -4.01
CA PHE A 56 -19.77 9.28 -2.66
C PHE A 56 -19.72 7.83 -2.14
N ARG A 57 -20.06 6.85 -2.98
CA ARG A 57 -19.95 5.42 -2.65
C ARG A 57 -18.51 5.04 -2.33
N ASP A 58 -17.56 5.46 -3.17
CA ASP A 58 -16.13 5.21 -2.96
C ASP A 58 -15.64 5.88 -1.68
N CYS A 59 -16.13 7.08 -1.39
CA CYS A 59 -15.84 7.79 -0.14
C CYS A 59 -16.40 7.02 1.07
N GLN A 60 -17.66 6.62 1.07
CA GLN A 60 -18.24 5.84 2.18
C GLN A 60 -17.53 4.50 2.38
N LYS A 61 -17.14 3.82 1.30
CA LYS A 61 -16.29 2.62 1.38
C LYS A 61 -14.95 2.95 2.05
N TRP A 62 -14.24 3.98 1.60
CA TRP A 62 -12.98 4.41 2.19
C TRP A 62 -13.12 4.81 3.66
N ARG A 63 -14.18 5.53 4.02
CA ARG A 63 -14.47 5.92 5.41
C ARG A 63 -14.62 4.70 6.31
N LYS A 64 -15.19 3.60 5.81
CA LYS A 64 -15.31 2.33 6.53
C LYS A 64 -14.00 1.54 6.60
N THR A 65 -13.07 1.73 5.66
CA THR A 65 -11.91 0.82 5.49
C THR A 65 -10.54 1.48 5.66
N VAL A 66 -10.42 2.81 5.76
CA VAL A 66 -9.12 3.50 5.81
C VAL A 66 -8.28 3.05 7.01
N GLU A 67 -7.01 2.71 6.73
CA GLU A 67 -6.07 2.02 7.64
C GLU A 67 -6.67 0.79 8.35
N GLY A 68 -7.79 0.30 7.83
CA GLY A 68 -8.44 -0.92 8.23
C GLY A 68 -9.45 -0.80 9.32
N VAL A 69 -9.36 0.27 10.08
CA VAL A 69 -10.27 0.49 11.19
C VAL A 69 -11.43 1.40 10.75
N GLY A 70 -11.24 2.17 9.69
CA GLY A 70 -12.17 3.19 9.26
C GLY A 70 -11.94 4.52 9.99
N ILE A 71 -12.32 5.61 9.33
CA ILE A 71 -11.98 6.96 9.75
C ILE A 71 -12.64 7.32 11.08
N ASP A 72 -13.85 6.83 11.33
CA ASP A 72 -14.59 7.08 12.57
C ASP A 72 -13.89 6.51 13.79
N ASP A 73 -13.34 5.31 13.66
CA ASP A 73 -12.66 4.65 14.77
C ASP A 73 -11.25 5.22 14.96
N LEU A 74 -10.55 5.56 13.88
CA LEU A 74 -9.30 6.34 13.97
C LEU A 74 -9.51 7.66 14.71
N TYR A 75 -10.56 8.42 14.34
CA TYR A 75 -10.87 9.70 14.97
C TYR A 75 -11.23 9.54 16.46
N ARG A 76 -11.92 8.46 16.83
CA ARG A 76 -12.23 8.14 18.23
C ARG A 76 -10.97 7.83 19.05
N ARG A 77 -10.00 7.14 18.45
CA ARG A 77 -8.76 6.70 19.12
C ARG A 77 -7.67 7.76 19.15
N ILE A 78 -7.68 8.69 18.20
CA ILE A 78 -6.67 9.74 18.04
C ILE A 78 -7.35 11.10 18.16
N ASP A 79 -7.19 11.76 19.31
CA ASP A 79 -7.57 13.17 19.43
C ASP A 79 -6.57 14.00 18.62
N PRO A 80 -6.98 14.74 17.55
CA PRO A 80 -6.06 15.48 16.69
C PRO A 80 -5.18 16.52 17.41
N PHE A 81 -5.61 16.95 18.60
CA PHE A 81 -4.89 17.95 19.41
C PHE A 81 -4.14 17.33 20.59
N ASP A 82 -4.30 16.02 20.85
CA ASP A 82 -3.75 15.37 22.02
C ASP A 82 -3.49 13.86 21.79
N PHE A 83 -2.28 13.55 21.30
CA PHE A 83 -1.81 12.19 21.13
C PHE A 83 -0.28 12.10 21.35
N PRO A 84 0.27 10.93 21.74
CA PRO A 84 1.64 10.82 22.26
C PRO A 84 2.74 11.33 21.31
N GLU A 85 2.59 11.09 20.01
CA GLU A 85 3.60 11.41 19.01
C GLU A 85 3.46 12.84 18.44
N ARG A 86 2.47 13.61 18.88
CA ARG A 86 2.06 14.87 18.25
C ARG A 86 3.19 15.88 18.11
N ASP A 87 3.90 16.14 19.19
CA ASP A 87 4.95 17.18 19.19
C ASP A 87 6.08 16.79 18.21
N ALA A 88 6.47 15.52 18.21
CA ALA A 88 7.48 14.99 17.29
C ALA A 88 7.03 15.03 15.83
N ILE A 89 5.76 14.72 15.55
CA ILE A 89 5.16 14.88 14.22
C ILE A 89 5.22 16.34 13.79
N PHE A 90 4.78 17.28 14.63
CA PHE A 90 4.73 18.69 14.25
C PHE A 90 6.13 19.33 14.12
N GLU A 91 7.13 18.84 14.85
CA GLU A 91 8.53 19.23 14.65
C GLU A 91 9.08 18.75 13.30
N CYS A 92 8.77 17.51 12.89
CA CYS A 92 9.34 16.89 11.69
C CYS A 92 8.44 17.01 10.46
N TRP A 93 7.20 17.41 10.64
CA TRP A 93 6.14 17.51 9.64
C TRP A 93 5.20 18.67 10.04
N PRO A 94 5.68 19.93 9.95
CA PRO A 94 4.97 21.09 10.45
C PRO A 94 3.80 21.47 9.53
N MET A 95 2.66 20.81 9.72
CA MET A 95 1.37 21.09 9.08
C MET A 95 0.28 21.21 10.14
N TRP A 96 -0.44 22.33 10.16
CA TRP A 96 -1.44 22.58 11.21
C TRP A 96 -2.50 23.60 10.81
N PHE A 97 -3.66 23.52 11.46
CA PHE A 97 -4.68 24.56 11.40
C PHE A 97 -4.37 25.70 12.36
N HIS A 98 -4.60 26.93 11.93
CA HIS A 98 -4.32 28.13 12.72
C HIS A 98 -5.31 29.25 12.45
N LYS A 99 -6.13 29.61 13.44
CA LYS A 99 -7.04 30.75 13.45
C LYS A 99 -7.80 30.88 12.12
N THR A 100 -8.06 32.11 11.65
CA THR A 100 -8.81 32.37 10.43
C THR A 100 -8.26 33.57 9.65
N ASP A 101 -8.57 33.58 8.36
CA ASP A 101 -8.42 34.76 7.49
C ASP A 101 -9.58 35.75 7.68
N LYS A 102 -9.51 36.91 7.01
CA LYS A 102 -10.55 37.95 7.08
C LYS A 102 -11.90 37.53 6.50
N LYS A 103 -11.96 36.43 5.75
CA LYS A 103 -13.20 35.86 5.22
C LYS A 103 -13.84 34.85 6.19
N GLY A 104 -13.13 34.48 7.26
CA GLY A 104 -13.53 33.47 8.23
C GLY A 104 -13.05 32.06 7.89
N ARG A 105 -12.22 31.88 6.85
CA ARG A 105 -11.66 30.58 6.47
C ARG A 105 -10.55 30.18 7.44
N PRO A 106 -10.48 28.94 7.91
CA PRO A 106 -9.36 28.47 8.71
C PRO A 106 -8.05 28.54 7.91
N LEU A 107 -6.96 28.99 8.52
CA LEU A 107 -5.64 28.86 7.90
C LEU A 107 -5.16 27.42 8.06
N ASN A 108 -4.57 26.86 7.02
CA ASN A 108 -3.82 25.61 7.08
C ASN A 108 -2.36 25.88 6.65
N VAL A 109 -1.43 25.82 7.59
CA VAL A 109 -0.05 26.29 7.42
C VAL A 109 0.89 25.10 7.29
N HIS A 110 1.65 25.04 6.20
CA HIS A 110 2.56 23.94 5.89
C HIS A 110 3.99 24.46 5.66
N PHE A 111 4.96 24.07 6.48
CA PHE A 111 6.37 24.47 6.33
C PHE A 111 7.25 23.34 5.78
N PHE A 112 7.38 23.27 4.45
CA PHE A 112 8.04 22.12 3.82
C PHE A 112 9.54 22.03 4.03
N GLY A 113 10.24 23.15 4.27
CA GLY A 113 11.67 23.13 4.56
C GLY A 113 12.02 22.49 5.90
N GLY A 114 11.07 22.46 6.85
CA GLY A 114 11.23 21.82 8.17
C GLY A 114 10.96 20.32 8.15
N MET A 115 10.61 19.73 7.00
CA MET A 115 10.24 18.33 6.94
C MET A 115 11.45 17.40 7.02
N ASP A 116 11.42 16.49 8.00
CA ASP A 116 12.43 15.44 8.21
C ASP A 116 11.76 14.10 8.53
N VAL A 117 11.34 13.41 7.48
CA VAL A 117 10.72 12.08 7.58
C VAL A 117 11.67 11.02 8.18
N ARG A 118 12.98 11.20 8.08
CA ARG A 118 13.95 10.23 8.65
C ARG A 118 14.02 10.35 10.15
N ARG A 119 14.00 11.59 10.68
CA ARG A 119 13.90 11.83 12.11
C ARG A 119 12.53 11.39 12.63
N LEU A 120 11.47 11.69 11.89
CA LEU A 120 10.11 11.28 12.25
C LEU A 120 9.98 9.75 12.41
N TYR A 121 10.52 8.98 11.47
CA TYR A 121 10.40 7.51 11.52
C TYR A 121 11.29 6.82 12.55
N LYS A 122 12.06 7.58 13.32
CA LYS A 122 12.73 7.07 14.54
C LYS A 122 11.85 7.14 15.78
N VAL A 123 10.77 7.93 15.73
CA VAL A 123 9.91 8.24 16.89
C VAL A 123 8.44 7.90 16.65
N CYS A 124 8.02 7.72 15.40
CA CYS A 124 6.66 7.36 15.00
C CYS A 124 6.73 6.41 13.80
N SER A 125 5.93 5.33 13.75
CA SER A 125 5.93 4.48 12.56
C SER A 125 5.31 5.21 11.35
N PRO A 126 5.67 4.85 10.10
CA PRO A 126 5.05 5.43 8.92
C PRO A 126 3.52 5.32 8.91
N GLU A 127 2.99 4.20 9.39
CA GLU A 127 1.56 3.92 9.50
C GLU A 127 0.92 4.87 10.52
N ARG A 128 1.53 4.99 11.71
CA ARG A 128 1.03 5.87 12.77
C ARG A 128 1.07 7.34 12.38
N HIS A 129 2.13 7.76 11.69
CA HIS A 129 2.21 9.09 11.09
C HIS A 129 1.06 9.30 10.10
N TRP A 130 0.82 8.33 9.22
CA TRP A 130 -0.23 8.44 8.22
C TRP A 130 -1.65 8.45 8.81
N GLU A 131 -1.93 7.64 9.84
CA GLU A 131 -3.17 7.71 10.61
C GLU A 131 -3.40 9.13 11.16
N SER A 132 -2.37 9.74 11.74
CA SER A 132 -2.46 11.11 12.25
C SER A 132 -2.74 12.13 11.14
N PHE A 133 -2.18 11.94 9.94
CA PHE A 133 -2.46 12.78 8.78
C PHE A 133 -3.92 12.65 8.35
N VAL A 134 -4.43 11.42 8.22
CA VAL A 134 -5.81 11.14 7.82
C VAL A 134 -6.79 11.70 8.86
N VAL A 135 -6.50 11.55 10.16
CA VAL A 135 -7.29 12.15 11.24
C VAL A 135 -7.28 13.68 11.18
N ASN A 136 -6.15 14.31 10.83
CA ASN A 136 -6.10 15.76 10.59
C ASN A 136 -6.90 16.19 9.35
N CYS A 137 -6.97 15.37 8.29
CA CYS A 137 -7.87 15.63 7.16
C CYS A 137 -9.34 15.56 7.60
N GLU A 138 -9.70 14.59 8.43
CA GLU A 138 -11.06 14.42 8.94
C GLU A 138 -11.47 15.51 9.95
N LEU A 139 -10.53 16.02 10.73
CA LEU A 139 -10.72 17.16 11.63
C LEU A 139 -11.33 18.37 10.90
N LEU A 140 -10.96 18.56 9.63
CA LEU A 140 -11.38 19.71 8.84
C LEU A 140 -12.91 19.79 8.69
N PRO A 141 -13.61 18.81 8.08
CA PRO A 141 -15.06 18.83 7.98
C PRO A 141 -15.77 18.57 9.33
N ARG A 142 -15.17 17.80 10.25
CA ARG A 142 -15.84 17.45 11.53
C ARG A 142 -15.93 18.60 12.52
N GLU A 143 -14.82 19.33 12.73
CA GLU A 143 -14.74 20.34 13.79
C GLU A 143 -14.40 21.72 13.23
N VAL A 144 -13.42 21.82 12.34
CA VAL A 144 -12.84 23.11 11.93
C VAL A 144 -13.80 23.95 11.09
N LEU A 145 -14.32 23.42 9.97
CA LEU A 145 -15.24 24.17 9.09
C LEU A 145 -16.57 24.52 9.79
N PRO A 146 -17.20 23.61 10.55
CA PRO A 146 -18.40 23.96 11.32
C PRO A 146 -18.15 25.05 12.36
N ALA A 147 -17.03 24.99 13.09
CA ALA A 147 -16.68 26.01 14.09
C ALA A 147 -16.41 27.38 13.44
N CYS A 148 -15.68 27.40 12.33
CA CYS A 148 -15.45 28.63 11.57
C CYS A 148 -16.75 29.21 11.02
N SER A 149 -17.68 28.36 10.55
CA SER A 149 -18.99 28.80 10.07
C SER A 149 -19.81 29.46 11.17
N ARG A 150 -19.83 28.86 12.38
CA ARG A 150 -20.48 29.45 13.56
C ARG A 150 -19.86 30.80 13.94
N ALA A 151 -18.53 30.85 14.04
CA ALA A 151 -17.81 32.06 14.41
C ALA A 151 -17.98 33.20 13.39
N ALA A 152 -18.04 32.88 12.09
CA ALA A 152 -18.22 33.85 11.02
C ALA A 152 -19.68 34.26 10.78
N GLY A 153 -20.66 33.55 11.37
CA GLY A 153 -22.09 33.77 11.14
C GLY A 153 -22.54 33.47 9.71
N LYS A 154 -21.76 32.70 8.94
CA LYS A 154 -22.02 32.34 7.54
C LYS A 154 -21.32 31.02 7.21
N HIS A 155 -21.77 30.34 6.15
CA HIS A 155 -21.12 29.10 5.72
C HIS A 155 -19.66 29.32 5.29
N ILE A 156 -18.75 28.52 5.86
CA ILE A 156 -17.34 28.43 5.51
C ILE A 156 -17.07 27.00 5.01
N GLY A 157 -16.98 26.85 3.69
CA GLY A 157 -16.83 25.54 3.04
C GLY A 157 -15.39 25.15 2.69
N GLY A 158 -14.40 26.00 2.98
CA GLY A 158 -13.02 25.69 2.62
C GLY A 158 -11.94 26.49 3.35
N THR A 159 -10.72 26.02 3.19
CA THR A 159 -9.52 26.51 3.89
C THR A 159 -8.77 27.58 3.09
N PHE A 160 -7.97 28.39 3.79
CA PHE A 160 -6.88 29.14 3.17
C PHE A 160 -5.55 28.46 3.51
N VAL A 161 -4.95 27.78 2.53
CA VAL A 161 -3.72 27.02 2.71
C VAL A 161 -2.52 27.94 2.45
N ILE A 162 -1.54 27.96 3.34
CA ILE A 162 -0.28 28.68 3.17
C ILE A 162 0.87 27.67 3.19
N VAL A 163 1.58 27.58 2.08
CA VAL A 163 2.72 26.67 1.89
C VAL A 163 3.99 27.49 1.87
N ASP A 164 4.82 27.34 2.90
CA ASP A 164 6.16 27.92 2.94
C ASP A 164 7.20 26.91 2.44
N LEU A 165 7.92 27.27 1.38
CA LEU A 165 8.98 26.46 0.78
C LEU A 165 10.38 26.93 1.17
N LYS A 166 10.51 27.83 2.14
CA LYS A 166 11.83 28.26 2.65
C LYS A 166 12.62 27.05 3.14
N GLY A 167 13.79 26.81 2.54
CA GLY A 167 14.65 25.66 2.86
C GLY A 167 14.22 24.34 2.21
N PHE A 168 13.14 24.32 1.41
CA PHE A 168 12.70 23.14 0.69
C PHE A 168 13.52 22.95 -0.60
N SER A 169 14.12 21.76 -0.74
CA SER A 169 14.96 21.41 -1.88
C SER A 169 14.28 20.41 -2.82
N PHE A 170 14.77 20.36 -4.06
CA PHE A 170 14.33 19.36 -5.04
C PHE A 170 14.59 17.92 -4.55
N SER A 171 15.69 17.68 -3.82
CA SER A 171 15.99 16.37 -3.23
C SER A 171 14.97 15.98 -2.17
N GLN A 172 14.56 16.92 -1.31
CA GLN A 172 13.49 16.68 -0.32
C GLN A 172 12.15 16.40 -1.01
N PHE A 173 11.79 17.16 -2.05
CA PHE A 173 10.61 16.85 -2.87
C PHE A 173 10.66 15.42 -3.41
N TRP A 174 11.79 15.03 -4.00
CA TRP A 174 11.95 13.69 -4.56
C TRP A 174 11.80 12.59 -3.51
N GLN A 175 12.33 12.80 -2.29
CA GLN A 175 12.18 11.87 -1.18
C GLN A 175 10.73 11.72 -0.70
N MET A 176 9.94 12.80 -0.74
CA MET A 176 8.59 12.84 -0.17
C MET A 176 7.46 12.72 -1.20
N ARG A 177 7.78 12.69 -2.50
CA ARG A 177 6.80 12.75 -3.61
C ARG A 177 5.64 11.77 -3.48
N HIS A 178 5.89 10.56 -2.99
CA HIS A 178 4.86 9.52 -2.83
C HIS A 178 3.88 9.85 -1.72
N LEU A 179 4.39 10.37 -0.60
CA LEU A 179 3.58 10.80 0.52
C LEU A 179 2.74 12.03 0.16
N VAL A 180 3.35 12.97 -0.57
CA VAL A 180 2.65 14.14 -1.13
C VAL A 180 1.56 13.72 -2.13
N GLN A 181 1.85 12.77 -3.02
CA GLN A 181 0.87 12.25 -3.98
C GLN A 181 -0.28 11.53 -3.28
N ARG A 182 0.02 10.69 -2.27
CA ARG A 182 -1.00 10.01 -1.45
C ARG A 182 -1.90 11.02 -0.72
N ALA A 183 -1.31 12.08 -0.16
CA ALA A 183 -2.04 13.16 0.50
C ALA A 183 -2.98 13.91 -0.46
N PHE A 184 -2.49 14.25 -1.66
CA PHE A 184 -3.33 14.86 -2.71
C PHE A 184 -4.46 13.96 -3.15
N GLN A 185 -4.22 12.65 -3.23
CA GLN A 185 -5.26 11.69 -3.60
C GLN A 185 -6.36 11.65 -2.54
N VAL A 186 -6.01 11.48 -1.26
CA VAL A 186 -6.99 11.46 -0.16
C VAL A 186 -7.81 12.75 -0.14
N SER A 187 -7.17 13.91 -0.28
CA SER A 187 -7.86 15.19 -0.30
C SER A 187 -8.85 15.31 -1.47
N GLN A 188 -8.49 14.87 -2.67
CA GLN A 188 -9.34 15.00 -3.86
C GLN A 188 -10.46 13.97 -3.92
N ASP A 189 -10.19 12.73 -3.51
CA ASP A 189 -11.13 11.62 -3.63
C ASP A 189 -12.16 11.62 -2.49
N TYR A 190 -11.75 12.03 -1.28
CA TYR A 190 -12.57 11.86 -0.07
C TYR A 190 -12.93 13.18 0.63
N TYR A 191 -12.20 14.26 0.36
CA TYR A 191 -12.48 15.59 0.91
C TYR A 191 -12.68 16.65 -0.18
N PRO A 192 -13.53 16.38 -1.19
CA PRO A 192 -13.70 17.28 -2.33
C PRO A 192 -14.12 18.69 -1.92
N GLU A 193 -13.69 19.67 -2.71
CA GLU A 193 -14.08 21.09 -2.60
C GLU A 193 -13.85 21.72 -1.20
N THR A 194 -12.88 21.21 -0.43
CA THR A 194 -12.50 21.77 0.89
C THR A 194 -11.35 22.78 0.83
N MET A 195 -10.70 22.96 -0.33
CA MET A 195 -9.67 23.97 -0.55
C MET A 195 -10.27 25.24 -1.17
N GLY A 196 -10.23 26.35 -0.42
CA GLY A 196 -10.73 27.64 -0.88
C GLY A 196 -9.68 28.44 -1.65
N GLN A 197 -8.48 28.56 -1.11
CA GLN A 197 -7.33 29.25 -1.72
C GLN A 197 -6.02 28.64 -1.22
N LEU A 198 -4.98 28.66 -2.05
CA LEU A 198 -3.65 28.18 -1.70
C LEU A 198 -2.61 29.24 -2.07
N ALA A 199 -1.83 29.71 -1.09
CA ALA A 199 -0.70 30.60 -1.30
C ALA A 199 0.61 29.85 -1.10
N ILE A 200 1.53 29.94 -2.07
CA ILE A 200 2.89 29.40 -1.99
C ILE A 200 3.85 30.57 -1.80
N VAL A 201 4.65 30.52 -0.74
CA VAL A 201 5.63 31.55 -0.39
C VAL A 201 7.04 30.98 -0.32
N ASN A 202 8.05 31.84 -0.46
CA ASN A 202 9.47 31.47 -0.46
C ASN A 202 9.81 30.31 -1.44
N ALA A 203 9.15 30.27 -2.59
CA ALA A 203 9.38 29.25 -3.60
C ALA A 203 10.83 29.31 -4.12
N PRO A 204 11.61 28.21 -4.07
CA PRO A 204 12.97 28.19 -4.61
C PRO A 204 12.96 28.32 -6.14
N SER A 205 14.11 28.66 -6.74
CA SER A 205 14.24 28.73 -8.20
C SER A 205 13.90 27.40 -8.92
N SER A 206 14.05 26.27 -8.23
CA SER A 206 13.66 24.94 -8.70
C SER A 206 12.16 24.67 -8.64
N PHE A 207 11.36 25.55 -8.03
CA PHE A 207 9.94 25.32 -7.80
C PHE A 207 9.15 25.18 -9.10
N THR A 208 9.52 25.87 -10.18
CA THR A 208 8.88 25.71 -11.49
C THR A 208 8.95 24.27 -12.00
N MET A 209 10.06 23.58 -11.76
CA MET A 209 10.23 22.15 -12.07
C MET A 209 9.33 21.29 -11.18
N ILE A 210 9.31 21.55 -9.86
CA ILE A 210 8.44 20.83 -8.91
C ILE A 210 6.96 21.02 -9.27
N TRP A 211 6.55 22.25 -9.56
CA TRP A 211 5.20 22.60 -9.97
C TRP A 211 4.79 21.92 -11.26
N SER A 212 5.70 21.80 -12.24
CA SER A 212 5.42 21.06 -13.48
C SER A 212 5.13 19.57 -13.24
N MET A 213 5.69 18.98 -12.17
CA MET A 213 5.45 17.59 -11.77
C MET A 213 4.17 17.42 -10.96
N ILE A 214 3.77 18.42 -10.15
CA ILE A 214 2.55 18.41 -9.33
C ILE A 214 1.31 18.74 -10.15
N LYS A 215 1.43 19.65 -11.14
CA LYS A 215 0.30 20.16 -11.93
C LYS A 215 -0.58 19.05 -12.56
N PRO A 216 -0.04 17.93 -13.07
CA PRO A 216 -0.85 16.82 -13.56
C PRO A 216 -1.68 16.09 -12.49
N TRP A 217 -1.35 16.24 -11.20
CA TRP A 217 -2.01 15.57 -10.07
C TRP A 217 -3.18 16.37 -9.50
N ILE A 218 -3.37 17.62 -9.92
CA ILE A 218 -4.38 18.53 -9.38
C ILE A 218 -5.39 18.95 -10.47
N SER A 219 -6.66 19.05 -10.10
CA SER A 219 -7.70 19.51 -11.02
C SER A 219 -7.45 20.94 -11.51
N LYS A 220 -8.03 21.32 -12.67
CA LYS A 220 -7.91 22.68 -13.21
C LYS A 220 -8.46 23.72 -12.23
N GLU A 221 -9.54 23.36 -11.55
CA GLU A 221 -10.21 24.14 -10.53
C GLU A 221 -9.31 24.35 -9.29
N THR A 222 -8.58 23.31 -8.88
CA THR A 222 -7.57 23.39 -7.81
C THR A 222 -6.39 24.27 -8.23
N ALA A 223 -5.88 24.10 -9.45
CA ALA A 223 -4.77 24.90 -9.97
C ALA A 223 -5.11 26.39 -10.10
N ALA A 224 -6.37 26.74 -10.37
CA ALA A 224 -6.83 28.13 -10.45
C ALA A 224 -6.91 28.83 -9.09
N LYS A 225 -6.90 28.08 -7.98
CA LYS A 225 -6.92 28.60 -6.60
C LYS A 225 -5.51 28.84 -6.03
N VAL A 226 -4.46 28.63 -6.82
CA VAL A 226 -3.06 28.64 -6.39
C VAL A 226 -2.39 29.96 -6.76
N ASP A 227 -1.93 30.69 -5.76
CA ASP A 227 -1.15 31.91 -5.89
C ASP A 227 0.31 31.63 -5.49
N ILE A 228 1.25 31.84 -6.41
CA ILE A 228 2.69 31.76 -6.12
C ILE A 228 3.19 33.17 -5.87
N LEU A 229 3.53 33.47 -4.62
CA LEU A 229 3.86 34.83 -4.18
C LEU A 229 5.37 35.08 -4.24
N GLY A 230 5.74 36.32 -4.59
CA GLY A 230 7.12 36.80 -4.63
C GLY A 230 7.69 37.13 -3.25
N SER A 231 8.80 37.87 -3.21
CA SER A 231 9.47 38.27 -1.96
C SER A 231 8.63 39.18 -1.06
N ASP A 232 7.59 39.81 -1.60
CA ASP A 232 6.64 40.68 -0.91
C ASP A 232 5.42 39.93 -0.34
N TYR A 233 5.45 38.60 -0.33
CA TYR A 233 4.34 37.75 0.12
C TYR A 233 3.74 38.17 1.47
N ALA A 234 4.55 38.64 2.43
CA ALA A 234 4.09 39.03 3.75
C ALA A 234 3.04 40.15 3.68
N LYS A 235 3.23 41.13 2.78
CA LYS A 235 2.26 42.21 2.57
C LYS A 235 0.94 41.65 2.01
N VAL A 236 1.03 40.78 1.02
CA VAL A 236 -0.13 40.12 0.39
C VAL A 236 -0.89 39.26 1.41
N LEU A 237 -0.19 38.50 2.26
CA LEU A 237 -0.82 37.72 3.32
C LEU A 237 -1.53 38.60 4.34
N LEU A 238 -0.97 39.76 4.71
CA LEU A 238 -1.60 40.73 5.63
C LEU A 238 -2.83 41.44 5.02
N GLU A 239 -2.95 41.49 3.70
CA GLU A 239 -4.18 41.94 3.04
C GLU A 239 -5.31 40.91 3.25
N LEU A 240 -4.98 39.61 3.30
CA LEU A 240 -5.92 38.50 3.41
C LEU A 240 -6.20 38.05 4.86
N VAL A 241 -5.22 38.19 5.76
CA VAL A 241 -5.24 37.69 7.15
C VAL A 241 -4.91 38.83 8.10
N ASP A 242 -5.61 38.92 9.22
CA ASP A 242 -5.27 39.89 10.27
C ASP A 242 -3.88 39.58 10.86
N ALA A 243 -3.10 40.61 11.18
CA ALA A 243 -1.72 40.45 11.62
C ALA A 243 -1.61 39.58 12.88
N GLU A 244 -2.60 39.70 13.76
CA GLU A 244 -2.75 38.99 15.03
C GLU A 244 -3.14 37.51 14.82
N ASN A 245 -3.62 37.15 13.63
CA ASN A 245 -3.96 35.79 13.23
C ASN A 245 -2.88 35.13 12.37
N LEU A 246 -1.99 35.90 11.76
CA LEU A 246 -0.90 35.37 10.94
C LEU A 246 0.33 35.07 11.83
N PRO A 247 0.98 33.88 11.70
CA PRO A 247 2.22 33.58 12.39
C PRO A 247 3.31 34.62 12.11
N SER A 248 4.07 34.98 13.14
CA SER A 248 5.18 35.94 13.02
C SER A 248 6.27 35.49 12.02
N THR A 249 6.47 34.19 11.86
CA THR A 249 7.36 33.60 10.83
C THR A 249 6.92 33.88 9.40
N LEU A 250 5.64 34.21 9.18
CA LEU A 250 5.06 34.57 7.89
C LEU A 250 4.82 36.08 7.73
N GLY A 251 5.33 36.90 8.66
CA GLY A 251 5.20 38.36 8.64
C GLY A 251 4.03 38.93 9.47
N GLY A 252 3.34 38.09 10.25
CA GLY A 252 2.32 38.53 11.20
C GLY A 252 2.86 38.87 12.59
N LYS A 253 1.99 38.83 13.58
CA LYS A 253 2.28 39.10 15.01
C LYS A 253 1.96 37.92 15.93
N CYS A 254 1.31 36.86 15.42
CA CYS A 254 0.93 35.74 16.25
C CYS A 254 2.15 34.90 16.64
N THR A 255 2.27 34.57 17.92
CA THR A 255 3.33 33.70 18.46
C THR A 255 2.80 32.47 19.18
N CYS A 256 1.58 32.52 19.74
CA CYS A 256 1.02 31.47 20.61
C CYS A 256 2.03 31.00 21.67
N ALA A 257 2.73 31.94 22.28
CA ALA A 257 3.84 31.65 23.19
C ALA A 257 3.41 30.86 24.43
N LYS A 258 2.15 30.99 24.86
CA LYS A 258 1.63 30.28 26.04
C LYS A 258 1.24 28.83 25.73
N GLU A 259 1.12 28.49 24.44
CA GLU A 259 0.62 27.22 23.93
C GLU A 259 1.69 26.41 23.19
N GLY A 260 2.98 26.72 23.41
CA GLY A 260 4.11 26.01 22.78
C GLY A 260 4.43 26.47 21.36
N GLY A 261 3.90 27.63 20.94
CA GLY A 261 4.10 28.21 19.61
C GLY A 261 2.94 27.93 18.65
N CYS A 262 2.88 28.70 17.55
CA CYS A 262 1.80 28.56 16.57
C CYS A 262 1.55 27.12 16.10
N PRO A 263 2.58 26.28 15.79
CA PRO A 263 2.36 24.90 15.33
C PRO A 263 1.63 24.03 16.34
N LEU A 264 2.03 24.07 17.62
CA LEU A 264 1.47 23.18 18.65
C LEU A 264 0.17 23.71 19.25
N SER A 265 -0.10 25.01 19.12
CA SER A 265 -1.22 25.69 19.78
C SER A 265 -2.61 25.13 19.46
N GLY A 266 -2.82 24.66 18.23
CA GLY A 266 -4.16 24.34 17.73
C GLY A 266 -5.13 25.53 17.73
N ALA A 267 -4.64 26.76 17.86
CA ALA A 267 -5.47 27.95 18.08
C ALA A 267 -6.48 28.16 16.95
N GLY A 268 -7.75 28.38 17.29
CA GLY A 268 -8.82 28.71 16.36
C GLY A 268 -10.21 28.46 16.96
N PRO A 269 -11.30 28.83 16.26
CA PRO A 269 -12.66 28.71 16.78
C PRO A 269 -13.08 27.29 17.18
N TRP A 270 -12.43 26.26 16.63
CA TRP A 270 -12.71 24.85 16.96
C TRP A 270 -12.24 24.44 18.36
N MET A 271 -11.42 25.26 19.03
CA MET A 271 -11.00 25.00 20.41
C MET A 271 -11.99 25.55 21.45
N ASP A 272 -12.93 26.41 21.04
CA ASP A 272 -13.87 27.06 21.96
C ASP A 272 -14.80 26.02 22.60
N GLY A 273 -14.65 25.79 23.90
CA GLY A 273 -15.43 24.80 24.65
C GLY A 273 -15.07 23.34 24.36
N ARG A 274 -13.95 23.08 23.68
CA ARG A 274 -13.52 21.72 23.35
C ARG A 274 -13.01 20.98 24.58
N ALA A 275 -13.69 19.89 24.97
CA ALA A 275 -13.30 19.07 26.12
C ALA A 275 -12.14 18.09 25.84
N GLY A 276 -11.96 17.68 24.57
CA GLY A 276 -10.96 16.68 24.17
C GLY A 276 -11.21 15.27 24.72
N TRP A 277 -10.54 14.29 24.14
CA TRP A 277 -10.62 12.89 24.59
C TRP A 277 -9.27 12.16 24.59
N GLY A 278 -8.20 12.86 24.21
CA GLY A 278 -6.83 12.36 24.28
C GLY A 278 -6.31 12.13 25.71
N PRO A 279 -5.04 11.73 25.84
CA PRO A 279 -4.43 11.36 27.12
C PRO A 279 -4.55 12.42 28.22
N ARG A 280 -4.44 13.72 27.89
CA ARG A 280 -4.58 14.81 28.89
C ARG A 280 -6.01 14.91 29.40
N ALA A 281 -7.01 14.79 28.52
CA ALA A 281 -8.42 14.81 28.91
C ALA A 281 -8.79 13.58 29.76
N GLN A 282 -8.24 12.41 29.43
CA GLN A 282 -8.42 11.18 30.23
C GLN A 282 -7.80 11.30 31.61
N ALA A 283 -6.56 11.80 31.70
CA ALA A 283 -5.89 12.03 32.99
C ALA A 283 -6.68 13.00 33.89
N GLN A 284 -7.25 14.07 33.33
CA GLN A 284 -8.09 15.00 34.07
C GLN A 284 -9.40 14.36 34.56
N ARG A 285 -10.04 13.51 33.75
CA ARG A 285 -11.24 12.76 34.16
C ARG A 285 -10.92 11.79 35.30
N ASN A 286 -9.82 11.05 35.20
CA ASN A 286 -9.38 10.11 36.23
C ASN A 286 -9.08 10.83 37.56
N ALA A 287 -8.36 11.95 37.50
CA ALA A 287 -8.05 12.76 38.68
C ALA A 287 -9.33 13.36 39.32
N ASN A 288 -10.35 13.72 38.52
CA ASN A 288 -11.62 14.20 39.04
C ASN A 288 -12.48 13.07 39.61
N SER A 289 -12.46 11.86 39.03
CA SER A 289 -13.13 10.69 39.61
C SER A 289 -12.48 10.24 40.91
N GLU A 290 -11.14 10.26 41.01
CA GLU A 290 -10.40 9.98 42.25
C GLU A 290 -10.75 10.99 43.34
N LYS A 291 -10.76 12.29 43.02
CA LYS A 291 -11.22 13.33 43.96
C LYS A 291 -12.68 13.19 44.38
N THR A 292 -13.54 12.70 43.49
CA THR A 292 -14.96 12.46 43.79
C THR A 292 -15.12 11.25 44.71
N LEU A 293 -14.34 10.19 44.48
CA LEU A 293 -14.27 9.01 45.34
C LEU A 293 -13.70 9.35 46.72
N GLU A 294 -12.63 10.14 46.80
CA GLU A 294 -12.08 10.65 48.08
C GLU A 294 -13.11 11.51 48.83
N HIS A 295 -13.93 12.31 48.12
CA HIS A 295 -15.01 13.09 48.75
C HIS A 295 -16.13 12.20 49.28
N LEU A 296 -16.52 11.16 48.54
CA LEU A 296 -17.54 10.19 48.95
C LEU A 296 -17.07 9.32 50.13
N GLU A 297 -15.81 8.88 50.11
CA GLU A 297 -15.18 8.14 51.22
C GLU A 297 -15.01 9.01 52.48
N SER A 298 -14.83 10.33 52.32
CA SER A 298 -14.80 11.26 53.45
C SER A 298 -16.19 11.63 54.01
N ALA A 299 -17.25 11.35 53.26
CA ALA A 299 -18.63 11.71 53.63
C ALA A 299 -19.35 10.61 54.44
N ASP A 300 -18.90 9.35 54.38
CA ASP A 300 -19.53 8.22 55.07
C ASP A 300 -18.73 7.76 56.30
N VAL A 301 -18.78 8.54 57.37
CA VAL A 301 -18.67 8.03 58.74
C VAL A 301 -19.82 8.59 59.57
N LYS A 302 -20.97 7.91 59.50
CA LYS A 302 -21.99 7.74 60.56
C LYS A 302 -23.21 7.07 59.93
N ASP A 303 -23.27 5.75 59.93
CA ASP A 303 -24.19 5.01 60.80
C ASP A 303 -23.99 3.51 60.55
N GLY A 304 -23.99 2.72 61.63
CA GLY A 304 -23.76 1.29 61.56
C GLY A 304 -25.03 0.55 61.18
N GLN A 305 -25.06 -0.09 60.01
CA GLN A 305 -25.94 -1.24 59.79
C GLN A 305 -25.36 -2.20 58.74
N LYS A 306 -25.07 -3.42 59.19
CA LYS A 306 -24.70 -4.57 58.36
C LYS A 306 -25.79 -4.84 57.32
N ARG A 307 -25.38 -5.00 56.05
CA ARG A 307 -26.09 -5.85 55.09
C ARG A 307 -25.10 -6.78 54.40
N GLU A 308 -25.40 -8.06 54.51
CA GLU A 308 -24.76 -9.17 53.82
C GLU A 308 -25.19 -9.22 52.35
N GLY A 309 -24.28 -9.69 51.48
CA GLY A 309 -24.60 -10.48 50.31
C GLY A 309 -24.65 -9.76 48.96
N ALA A 310 -23.52 -9.79 48.24
CA ALA A 310 -23.46 -10.25 46.84
C ALA A 310 -21.99 -10.49 46.45
N GLU A 311 -21.61 -11.77 46.37
CA GLU A 311 -20.32 -12.24 45.90
C GLU A 311 -20.15 -11.91 44.41
N LEU A 312 -19.04 -11.24 44.05
CA LEU A 312 -18.54 -11.25 42.68
C LEU A 312 -17.76 -12.57 42.47
N PRO A 313 -18.08 -13.39 41.45
CA PRO A 313 -17.33 -14.60 41.17
C PRO A 313 -15.91 -14.29 40.69
N GLY A 314 -14.95 -15.04 41.20
CA GLY A 314 -13.53 -14.94 40.85
C GLY A 314 -13.26 -15.20 39.38
N PHE A 315 -12.61 -14.24 38.73
CA PHE A 315 -12.00 -14.39 37.39
C PHE A 315 -10.59 -13.77 37.33
N LEU A 316 -9.85 -13.72 38.45
CA LEU A 316 -8.55 -13.03 38.48
C LEU A 316 -7.40 -13.83 39.12
N ALA A 317 -7.45 -15.17 39.10
CA ALA A 317 -6.41 -15.97 39.78
C ALA A 317 -5.79 -17.14 38.99
N GLU A 318 -5.99 -17.25 37.68
CA GLU A 318 -5.27 -18.25 36.87
C GLU A 318 -4.89 -17.67 35.51
N PHE A 319 -3.68 -17.12 35.40
CA PHE A 319 -2.88 -17.09 34.16
C PHE A 319 -1.46 -16.61 34.50
N ARG A 320 -0.78 -17.40 35.34
CA ARG A 320 0.65 -17.24 35.59
C ARG A 320 1.26 -18.62 35.82
N GLU A 321 1.38 -19.40 34.74
CA GLU A 321 2.37 -20.46 34.55
C GLU A 321 2.09 -21.19 33.22
N ASN A 322 2.91 -20.90 32.20
CA ASN A 322 3.47 -21.84 31.22
C ASN A 322 3.96 -21.08 29.98
N GLY A 323 5.28 -20.87 29.92
CA GLY A 323 5.96 -20.32 28.76
C GLY A 323 6.32 -21.42 27.76
N ALA A 324 5.77 -21.32 26.56
CA ALA A 324 6.30 -21.80 25.27
C ALA A 324 5.44 -21.15 24.15
N SER A 325 5.79 -19.94 23.71
CA SER A 325 6.60 -19.61 22.52
C SER A 325 5.83 -19.68 21.18
N GLN A 326 5.31 -18.50 20.80
CA GLN A 326 5.07 -17.91 19.48
C GLN A 326 4.60 -18.81 18.29
N TYR A 327 3.50 -18.35 17.68
CA TYR A 327 2.89 -18.72 16.39
C TYR A 327 1.74 -19.73 16.35
N ALA A 328 1.44 -20.47 17.42
CA ALA A 328 0.26 -21.36 17.41
C ALA A 328 -1.10 -20.62 17.57
N GLY A 329 -1.10 -19.44 18.20
CA GLY A 329 -2.33 -18.68 18.47
C GLY A 329 -2.93 -17.91 17.29
N ALA A 330 -2.16 -17.70 16.21
CA ALA A 330 -2.57 -16.87 15.08
C ALA A 330 -3.39 -17.64 14.03
N ILE A 331 -3.22 -18.97 13.93
CA ILE A 331 -3.90 -19.79 12.91
C ILE A 331 -5.36 -20.07 13.30
N VAL A 332 -5.65 -20.20 14.61
CA VAL A 332 -7.00 -20.51 15.11
C VAL A 332 -7.88 -19.25 15.24
N THR A 333 -7.27 -18.05 15.38
CA THR A 333 -8.01 -16.78 15.45
C THR A 333 -8.33 -16.18 14.08
N ALA A 334 -7.55 -16.48 13.03
CA ALA A 334 -7.85 -16.03 11.67
C ALA A 334 -9.11 -16.70 11.10
N ASN A 335 -9.25 -18.02 11.28
CA ASN A 335 -10.38 -18.78 10.73
C ASN A 335 -11.73 -18.52 11.44
N SER A 336 -11.72 -17.95 12.66
CA SER A 336 -12.96 -17.59 13.38
C SER A 336 -13.43 -16.16 13.14
N LEU A 337 -12.56 -15.28 12.61
CA LEU A 337 -12.88 -13.89 12.28
C LEU A 337 -13.37 -13.69 10.83
N ASP A 338 -13.10 -14.65 9.95
CA ASP A 338 -13.58 -14.68 8.56
C ASP A 338 -15.11 -14.79 8.47
N SER A 339 -15.76 -15.35 9.50
CA SER A 339 -17.22 -15.48 9.56
C SER A 339 -17.98 -14.15 9.77
N PHE A 340 -17.28 -13.04 10.02
CA PHE A 340 -17.89 -11.75 10.36
C PHE A 340 -17.36 -10.54 9.58
N GLY A 341 -16.40 -10.71 8.66
CA GLY A 341 -15.97 -9.63 7.75
C GLY A 341 -15.32 -8.39 8.42
N LEU A 342 -14.62 -8.57 9.54
CA LEU A 342 -14.09 -7.48 10.39
C LEU A 342 -12.55 -7.36 10.41
N LEU A 343 -11.85 -7.73 9.34
CA LEU A 343 -10.38 -7.58 9.27
C LEU A 343 -9.96 -6.13 8.94
N PRO A 344 -9.04 -5.51 9.70
CA PRO A 344 -8.48 -4.22 9.33
C PRO A 344 -7.66 -4.28 8.05
N SER A 345 -7.84 -3.41 7.06
CA SER A 345 -7.03 -3.24 5.83
C SER A 345 -5.51 -3.43 5.90
N ALA A 346 -4.83 -3.15 7.03
CA ALA A 346 -3.41 -3.53 7.19
C ALA A 346 -3.25 -5.03 7.43
N LEU A 347 -4.16 -5.65 8.19
CA LEU A 347 -4.36 -7.09 8.36
C LEU A 347 -5.05 -7.73 7.14
N GLN A 348 -5.80 -7.00 6.32
CA GLN A 348 -6.29 -7.46 5.01
C GLN A 348 -5.13 -7.46 4.02
N LEU A 349 -4.30 -6.42 3.98
CA LEU A 349 -3.08 -6.39 3.17
C LEU A 349 -2.09 -7.45 3.68
N LEU A 350 -1.96 -7.62 5.00
CA LEU A 350 -1.19 -8.70 5.60
C LEU A 350 -1.83 -10.05 5.29
N ALA A 351 -3.15 -10.22 5.35
CA ALA A 351 -3.87 -11.47 5.03
C ALA A 351 -3.79 -11.79 3.54
N THR A 352 -3.85 -10.79 2.66
CA THR A 352 -3.69 -10.93 1.19
C THR A 352 -2.23 -11.15 0.80
N LEU A 353 -1.27 -10.63 1.58
CA LEU A 353 0.15 -10.95 1.44
C LEU A 353 0.48 -12.34 2.04
N ILE A 354 -0.12 -12.69 3.19
CA ILE A 354 0.05 -13.97 3.89
C ILE A 354 -0.61 -15.09 3.09
N CYS A 355 -1.80 -14.87 2.51
CA CYS A 355 -2.47 -15.84 1.65
C CYS A 355 -1.71 -16.05 0.34
N ARG A 356 -0.62 -15.31 0.07
CA ARG A 356 0.24 -15.52 -1.10
C ARG A 356 1.64 -15.95 -0.76
N PHE A 357 2.02 -15.91 0.51
CA PHE A 357 3.26 -16.51 0.96
C PHE A 357 3.04 -17.99 1.22
N LEU A 358 3.98 -18.79 0.73
CA LEU A 358 3.91 -20.22 0.95
C LEU A 358 4.17 -20.52 2.42
N PRO A 359 3.43 -21.47 3.02
CA PRO A 359 3.68 -21.90 4.39
C PRO A 359 5.03 -22.62 4.49
N GLY A 360 5.68 -22.50 5.64
CA GLY A 360 6.96 -23.14 5.94
C GLY A 360 8.15 -22.17 5.88
N GLU A 361 9.28 -22.65 6.37
CA GLU A 361 10.53 -21.90 6.39
C GLU A 361 11.51 -22.47 5.36
N PRO A 362 12.28 -21.62 4.66
CA PRO A 362 13.39 -22.04 3.82
C PRO A 362 14.36 -22.97 4.56
N LYS A 363 14.65 -24.15 4.01
CA LYS A 363 15.53 -25.17 4.60
C LYS A 363 16.96 -25.15 4.07
N GLY A 364 17.12 -24.71 2.83
CA GLY A 364 18.40 -24.46 2.17
C GLY A 364 19.17 -23.27 2.73
N SER A 365 20.20 -22.84 2.00
CA SER A 365 21.15 -21.82 2.49
C SER A 365 21.63 -20.87 1.40
N ILE A 366 21.93 -19.63 1.79
CA ILE A 366 22.54 -18.64 0.89
C ILE A 366 24.03 -18.93 0.73
N GLN A 367 24.46 -19.09 -0.51
CA GLN A 367 25.82 -19.45 -0.91
C GLN A 367 26.58 -18.20 -1.38
N THR A 368 27.37 -17.58 -0.49
CA THR A 368 28.16 -16.39 -0.80
C THR A 368 29.17 -16.64 -1.92
N ASP A 369 29.74 -17.84 -1.98
CA ASP A 369 30.72 -18.27 -2.99
C ASP A 369 30.12 -18.54 -4.36
N PHE A 370 28.78 -18.43 -4.47
CA PHE A 370 27.97 -18.61 -5.66
C PHE A 370 27.11 -17.37 -5.91
N ALA A 371 27.73 -16.19 -5.82
CA ALA A 371 27.10 -14.90 -6.08
C ALA A 371 25.83 -14.62 -5.24
N GLY A 372 25.75 -15.19 -4.03
CA GLY A 372 24.59 -15.03 -3.14
C GLY A 372 23.37 -15.85 -3.56
N ALA A 373 23.53 -16.86 -4.41
CA ALA A 373 22.46 -17.77 -4.77
C ALA A 373 21.99 -18.57 -3.56
N TYR A 374 20.69 -18.86 -3.49
CA TYR A 374 20.15 -19.82 -2.53
C TYR A 374 20.31 -21.24 -3.08
N LEU A 375 20.75 -22.17 -2.24
CA LEU A 375 20.89 -23.58 -2.55
C LEU A 375 19.93 -24.38 -1.66
N ALA A 376 18.98 -25.05 -2.30
CA ALA A 376 18.15 -26.08 -1.71
C ALA A 376 18.79 -27.45 -1.94
N THR A 377 19.00 -28.19 -0.86
CA THR A 377 19.55 -29.56 -0.89
C THR A 377 18.47 -30.50 -0.38
N PRO A 378 18.14 -31.58 -1.11
CA PRO A 378 17.13 -32.53 -0.68
C PRO A 378 17.62 -33.36 0.52
N SER A 379 16.68 -33.95 1.24
CA SER A 379 16.96 -34.90 2.33
C SER A 379 17.70 -36.13 1.80
N THR A 380 17.35 -36.58 0.60
CA THR A 380 18.05 -37.65 -0.13
C THR A 380 18.43 -37.14 -1.52
N ASN A 381 19.71 -37.19 -1.88
CA ASN A 381 20.19 -36.81 -3.22
C ASN A 381 20.55 -38.06 -4.03
N THR A 382 19.57 -38.65 -4.70
CA THR A 382 19.75 -39.81 -5.58
C THR A 382 20.29 -39.42 -6.96
N HIS A 383 20.23 -38.13 -7.31
CA HIS A 383 20.69 -37.60 -8.58
C HIS A 383 21.76 -36.50 -8.42
N PRO A 384 22.94 -36.81 -7.85
CA PRO A 384 23.95 -35.80 -7.48
C PRO A 384 24.63 -35.10 -8.67
N LYS A 385 24.41 -35.60 -9.88
CA LYS A 385 24.91 -34.99 -11.13
C LYS A 385 23.83 -34.23 -11.89
N ARG A 386 22.63 -34.11 -11.32
CA ARG A 386 21.53 -33.29 -11.81
C ARG A 386 21.40 -32.07 -10.93
N ALA A 387 21.12 -30.93 -11.55
CA ALA A 387 20.69 -29.74 -10.83
C ALA A 387 19.59 -29.01 -11.60
N VAL A 388 18.81 -28.21 -10.88
CA VAL A 388 17.79 -27.34 -11.46
C VAL A 388 17.99 -25.91 -10.98
N LEU A 389 17.81 -24.94 -11.86
CA LEU A 389 17.75 -23.52 -11.48
C LEU A 389 16.29 -23.05 -11.45
N LEU A 390 15.87 -22.46 -10.33
CA LEU A 390 14.62 -21.73 -10.22
C LEU A 390 14.89 -20.25 -10.48
N LEU A 391 14.40 -19.73 -11.60
CA LEU A 391 14.44 -18.31 -11.94
C LEU A 391 13.18 -17.63 -11.38
N SER A 392 13.36 -16.81 -10.35
CA SER A 392 12.26 -16.24 -9.55
C SER A 392 11.36 -15.28 -10.32
N ASP A 393 10.22 -14.93 -9.73
CA ASP A 393 9.47 -13.77 -10.19
C ASP A 393 10.21 -12.45 -9.85
N VAL A 394 9.52 -11.34 -10.06
CA VAL A 394 9.97 -9.96 -9.92
C VAL A 394 10.43 -9.55 -8.51
N TYR A 395 10.14 -10.36 -7.48
CA TYR A 395 10.56 -10.12 -6.09
C TYR A 395 11.88 -10.79 -5.72
N GLY A 396 12.31 -11.81 -6.46
CA GLY A 396 13.57 -12.49 -6.17
C GLY A 396 13.64 -13.08 -4.77
N LEU A 397 14.85 -13.11 -4.21
CA LEU A 397 15.11 -13.62 -2.86
C LEU A 397 14.61 -12.71 -1.73
N ALA A 398 13.96 -11.59 -2.05
CA ALA A 398 13.38 -10.66 -1.07
C ALA A 398 12.09 -11.20 -0.43
N ILE A 399 11.50 -12.26 -0.99
CA ILE A 399 10.35 -13.00 -0.42
C ILE A 399 10.75 -14.47 -0.18
N PRO A 400 10.05 -15.19 0.72
CA PRO A 400 10.38 -16.58 1.03
C PRO A 400 10.02 -17.56 -0.09
N ASN A 401 8.99 -17.28 -0.91
CA ASN A 401 8.43 -18.26 -1.84
C ASN A 401 9.45 -18.94 -2.78
N PRO A 402 10.35 -18.23 -3.49
CA PRO A 402 11.32 -18.90 -4.36
C PRO A 402 12.22 -19.88 -3.63
N LYS A 403 12.48 -19.65 -2.33
CA LYS A 403 13.30 -20.56 -1.52
C LYS A 403 12.50 -21.80 -1.12
N ILE A 404 11.25 -21.61 -0.69
CA ILE A 404 10.34 -22.71 -0.33
C ILE A 404 10.05 -23.60 -1.54
N ILE A 405 9.76 -23.02 -2.71
CA ILE A 405 9.55 -23.77 -3.96
C ILE A 405 10.82 -24.54 -4.35
N ALA A 406 11.99 -23.92 -4.19
CA ALA A 406 13.25 -24.61 -4.46
C ALA A 406 13.48 -25.80 -3.53
N ASP A 407 13.15 -25.67 -2.24
CA ASP A 407 13.22 -26.77 -1.28
C ASP A 407 12.24 -27.91 -1.65
N GLU A 408 11.01 -27.58 -2.03
CA GLU A 408 10.02 -28.59 -2.41
C GLU A 408 10.39 -29.32 -3.71
N ILE A 409 10.84 -28.58 -4.74
CA ILE A 409 11.32 -29.17 -5.99
C ILE A 409 12.60 -29.98 -5.76
N ALA A 410 13.49 -29.54 -4.87
CA ALA A 410 14.68 -30.31 -4.52
C ALA A 410 14.29 -31.66 -3.96
N GLU A 411 13.34 -31.71 -3.01
CA GLU A 411 12.86 -32.97 -2.43
C GLU A 411 12.14 -33.84 -3.47
N LYS A 412 11.24 -33.27 -4.29
CA LYS A 412 10.52 -34.03 -5.34
C LYS A 412 11.49 -34.63 -6.37
N LEU A 413 12.53 -33.90 -6.73
CA LEU A 413 13.52 -34.33 -7.72
C LEU A 413 14.72 -35.04 -7.09
N GLU A 414 14.84 -35.13 -5.76
CA GLU A 414 16.00 -35.70 -5.09
C GLU A 414 17.35 -35.19 -5.68
N CYS A 415 17.39 -33.89 -6.04
CA CYS A 415 18.57 -33.21 -6.60
C CYS A 415 18.67 -31.76 -6.13
N GLU A 416 19.85 -31.15 -6.28
CA GLU A 416 20.07 -29.77 -5.82
C GLU A 416 19.35 -28.73 -6.70
N VAL A 417 18.70 -27.75 -6.04
CA VAL A 417 18.01 -26.65 -6.71
C VAL A 417 18.63 -25.32 -6.32
N TRP A 418 18.95 -24.50 -7.32
CA TRP A 418 19.61 -23.21 -7.16
C TRP A 418 18.66 -22.06 -7.49
N VAL A 419 18.64 -21.02 -6.66
CA VAL A 419 17.90 -19.77 -6.92
C VAL A 419 18.89 -18.60 -7.01
N PRO A 420 19.16 -18.05 -8.20
CA PRO A 420 20.06 -16.91 -8.35
C PRO A 420 19.49 -15.63 -7.72
N ASP A 421 20.36 -14.84 -7.08
CA ASP A 421 20.07 -13.42 -6.83
C ASP A 421 20.42 -12.56 -8.05
N TYR A 422 19.74 -12.76 -9.17
CA TYR A 422 19.98 -11.97 -10.37
C TYR A 422 19.49 -10.52 -10.26
N PHE A 423 18.96 -10.11 -9.09
CA PHE A 423 18.59 -8.74 -8.76
C PHE A 423 19.59 -8.05 -7.82
N LYS A 424 20.57 -8.78 -7.27
CA LYS A 424 21.59 -8.26 -6.33
C LYS A 424 20.97 -7.54 -5.13
N GLY A 425 19.99 -8.17 -4.49
CA GLY A 425 19.28 -7.63 -3.34
C GLY A 425 18.38 -6.43 -3.64
N ARG A 426 18.18 -6.08 -4.92
CA ARG A 426 17.32 -4.98 -5.36
C ARG A 426 16.22 -5.49 -6.30
N PRO A 427 15.11 -6.04 -5.76
CA PRO A 427 14.03 -6.57 -6.58
C PRO A 427 13.38 -5.50 -7.46
N LEU A 428 12.66 -5.95 -8.50
CA LEU A 428 11.98 -5.03 -9.43
C LEU A 428 10.79 -4.34 -8.77
N PHE A 429 10.13 -5.03 -7.83
CA PHE A 429 9.08 -4.46 -7.00
C PHE A 429 9.34 -4.76 -5.52
N HIS A 430 8.76 -3.94 -4.65
CA HIS A 430 8.85 -4.15 -3.21
C HIS A 430 7.95 -5.31 -2.79
N PRO A 431 8.38 -6.20 -1.86
CA PRO A 431 7.58 -7.34 -1.39
C PRO A 431 6.15 -7.01 -0.92
N SER A 432 5.93 -5.81 -0.38
CA SER A 432 4.60 -5.32 0.02
C SER A 432 3.76 -4.79 -1.14
N GLY A 433 4.25 -4.90 -2.37
CA GLY A 433 3.68 -4.28 -3.55
C GLY A 433 3.13 -5.31 -4.53
N MET A 434 2.04 -6.01 -4.18
CA MET A 434 0.99 -6.34 -5.15
C MET A 434 -0.22 -7.04 -4.56
N GLU A 435 -1.36 -6.67 -5.14
CA GLU A 435 -2.51 -7.52 -5.41
C GLU A 435 -2.50 -7.78 -6.93
N ILE A 436 -2.39 -9.06 -7.35
CA ILE A 436 -2.74 -9.49 -8.72
C ILE A 436 -4.11 -10.15 -8.60
N PRO A 437 -5.06 -9.95 -9.53
CA PRO A 437 -6.34 -10.64 -9.53
C PRO A 437 -6.20 -12.13 -9.15
N SER A 438 -6.94 -12.61 -8.15
CA SER A 438 -6.89 -14.00 -7.71
C SER A 438 -7.70 -14.90 -8.64
N LYS A 439 -8.71 -14.32 -9.31
CA LYS A 439 -9.60 -15.01 -10.23
C LYS A 439 -9.72 -14.33 -11.60
N PRO A 440 -10.02 -15.08 -12.68
CA PRO A 440 -10.16 -14.54 -14.04
C PRO A 440 -11.20 -13.43 -14.24
N ASP A 441 -12.19 -13.33 -13.36
CA ASP A 441 -13.28 -12.36 -13.39
C ASP A 441 -12.94 -11.02 -12.71
N GLU A 442 -11.89 -10.97 -11.89
CA GLU A 442 -11.40 -9.77 -11.19
C GLU A 442 -10.49 -8.88 -12.07
N ARG A 443 -10.89 -8.64 -13.33
CA ARG A 443 -10.02 -7.96 -14.30
C ARG A 443 -9.74 -6.51 -13.92
N LEU A 444 -8.47 -6.12 -14.00
CA LEU A 444 -8.06 -4.73 -13.88
C LEU A 444 -8.47 -3.95 -15.13
N SER A 445 -9.12 -2.80 -14.95
CA SER A 445 -9.43 -1.85 -16.01
C SER A 445 -8.14 -1.26 -16.63
N ALA A 446 -8.25 -0.74 -17.86
CA ALA A 446 -7.12 -0.10 -18.55
C ALA A 446 -6.51 1.07 -17.73
N TRP A 447 -7.32 1.76 -16.93
CA TRP A 447 -6.87 2.82 -16.05
C TRP A 447 -6.14 2.28 -14.81
N GLU A 448 -6.60 1.18 -14.22
CA GLU A 448 -5.88 0.49 -13.14
C GLU A 448 -4.55 -0.05 -13.63
N TRP A 449 -4.47 -0.53 -14.88
CA TRP A 449 -3.22 -0.89 -15.54
C TRP A 449 -2.25 0.29 -15.71
N VAL A 450 -2.74 1.45 -16.15
CA VAL A 450 -1.92 2.67 -16.27
C VAL A 450 -1.46 3.16 -14.89
N ARG A 451 -2.37 3.20 -13.91
CA ARG A 451 -2.06 3.53 -12.51
C ARG A 451 -1.02 2.56 -11.96
N TRP A 452 -1.16 1.26 -12.21
CA TRP A 452 -0.24 0.21 -11.78
C TRP A 452 1.15 0.41 -12.39
N PHE A 453 1.23 0.63 -13.70
CA PHE A 453 2.49 0.87 -14.40
C PHE A 453 3.20 2.10 -13.82
N CYS A 454 2.47 3.21 -13.63
CA CYS A 454 3.00 4.43 -13.05
C CYS A 454 3.41 4.27 -11.57
N SER A 455 2.69 3.48 -10.79
CA SER A 455 2.93 3.33 -9.34
C SER A 455 4.04 2.32 -9.02
N ASN A 456 4.28 1.33 -9.89
CA ASN A 456 5.18 0.23 -9.59
C ASN A 456 6.45 0.24 -10.46
N ILE A 457 6.36 0.63 -11.74
CA ILE A 457 7.52 0.62 -12.66
C ILE A 457 8.33 1.91 -12.54
N VAL A 458 7.67 3.06 -12.54
CA VAL A 458 8.34 4.38 -12.55
C VAL A 458 9.17 4.62 -11.28
N PRO A 459 8.72 4.28 -10.06
CA PRO A 459 9.53 4.52 -8.85
C PRO A 459 10.77 3.62 -8.78
N ASN A 460 10.71 2.46 -9.43
CA ASN A 460 11.78 1.46 -9.47
C ASN A 460 12.53 1.46 -10.80
N LEU A 461 12.45 2.54 -11.61
CA LEU A 461 13.06 2.57 -12.94
C LEU A 461 14.57 2.26 -12.91
N GLY A 462 15.25 2.67 -11.83
CA GLY A 462 16.65 2.30 -11.58
C GLY A 462 16.86 0.81 -11.33
N ALA A 463 15.95 0.14 -10.61
CA ALA A 463 15.97 -1.31 -10.42
C ALA A 463 15.64 -2.03 -11.74
N HIS A 464 14.61 -1.60 -12.46
CA HIS A 464 14.27 -2.13 -13.79
C HIS A 464 15.41 -1.98 -14.80
N TRP A 465 16.13 -0.85 -14.78
CA TRP A 465 17.28 -0.65 -15.64
C TRP A 465 18.48 -1.50 -15.21
N ALA A 466 18.77 -1.58 -13.90
CA ALA A 466 19.88 -2.35 -13.33
C ALA A 466 19.68 -3.87 -13.41
N SER A 467 18.44 -4.30 -13.55
CA SER A 467 18.00 -5.70 -13.65
C SER A 467 17.28 -5.97 -14.97
N ARG A 468 17.53 -5.15 -16.01
CA ARG A 468 16.98 -5.37 -17.36
C ARG A 468 17.42 -6.75 -17.90
N PRO A 469 16.69 -7.33 -18.88
CA PRO A 469 16.94 -8.68 -19.37
C PRO A 469 18.42 -8.99 -19.66
N SER A 470 19.12 -8.14 -20.42
CA SER A 470 20.54 -8.36 -20.75
C SER A 470 21.47 -8.45 -19.53
N VAL A 471 21.10 -7.83 -18.41
CA VAL A 471 21.89 -7.86 -17.17
C VAL A 471 21.53 -9.07 -16.32
N ALA A 472 20.24 -9.36 -16.17
CA ALA A 472 19.79 -10.55 -15.43
C ALA A 472 20.26 -11.85 -16.10
N ASP A 473 20.11 -11.95 -17.42
CA ASP A 473 20.53 -13.11 -18.23
C ASP A 473 22.04 -13.36 -18.09
N ARG A 474 22.85 -12.29 -18.08
CA ARG A 474 24.29 -12.39 -17.84
C ARG A 474 24.60 -12.91 -16.44
N ARG A 475 23.90 -12.44 -15.41
CA ARG A 475 24.09 -12.92 -14.01
C ARG A 475 23.72 -14.40 -13.87
N VAL A 476 22.68 -14.85 -14.56
CA VAL A 476 22.32 -16.28 -14.62
C VAL A 476 23.42 -17.07 -15.30
N ALA A 477 23.91 -16.62 -16.45
CA ALA A 477 25.01 -17.28 -17.16
C ALA A 477 26.28 -17.38 -16.30
N GLU A 478 26.66 -16.30 -15.60
CA GLU A 478 27.79 -16.27 -14.67
C GLU A 478 27.64 -17.29 -13.53
N LEU A 479 26.44 -17.38 -12.94
CA LEU A 479 26.17 -18.39 -11.91
C LEU A 479 26.26 -19.81 -12.46
N VAL A 480 25.66 -20.08 -13.63
CA VAL A 480 25.70 -21.42 -14.24
C VAL A 480 27.13 -21.83 -14.56
N SER A 481 27.96 -20.92 -15.08
CA SER A 481 29.39 -21.17 -15.30
C SER A 481 30.12 -21.51 -14.01
N LEU A 482 29.87 -20.74 -12.94
CA LEU A 482 30.48 -20.97 -11.62
C LEU A 482 30.03 -22.29 -11.00
N ILE A 483 28.75 -22.64 -11.17
CA ILE A 483 28.20 -23.94 -10.77
C ILE A 483 28.90 -25.06 -11.54
N ARG A 484 29.01 -24.98 -12.87
CA ARG A 484 29.71 -26.00 -13.69
C ARG A 484 31.19 -26.15 -13.35
N GLU A 485 31.84 -25.09 -12.92
CA GLU A 485 33.24 -25.12 -12.49
C GLU A 485 33.42 -25.82 -11.13
N LYS A 486 32.55 -25.49 -10.17
CA LYS A 486 32.68 -25.91 -8.76
C LYS A 486 31.84 -27.12 -8.38
N ARG A 487 30.91 -27.55 -9.24
CA ARG A 487 30.02 -28.69 -9.06
C ARG A 487 30.09 -29.58 -10.29
N ASN A 488 30.00 -30.89 -10.07
CA ASN A 488 30.14 -31.90 -11.12
C ASN A 488 28.78 -32.32 -11.70
N TYR A 489 27.95 -31.36 -12.08
CA TYR A 489 26.65 -31.65 -12.70
C TYR A 489 26.83 -31.94 -14.20
N GLU A 490 26.18 -32.99 -14.68
CA GLU A 490 26.13 -33.38 -16.10
C GLU A 490 24.92 -32.76 -16.81
N LYS A 491 23.81 -32.57 -16.10
CA LYS A 491 22.57 -31.97 -16.63
C LYS A 491 22.07 -30.87 -15.70
N ILE A 492 21.75 -29.72 -16.29
CA ILE A 492 21.18 -28.56 -15.58
C ILE A 492 19.89 -28.15 -16.27
N GLY A 493 18.76 -28.24 -15.58
CA GLY A 493 17.48 -27.66 -16.04
C GLY A 493 17.24 -26.27 -15.47
N ALA A 494 16.25 -25.56 -16.02
CA ALA A 494 15.76 -24.33 -15.41
C ALA A 494 14.25 -24.18 -15.52
N PHE A 495 13.59 -23.80 -14.43
CA PHE A 495 12.21 -23.36 -14.49
C PHE A 495 12.11 -21.94 -13.99
N GLY A 496 11.09 -21.20 -14.44
CA GLY A 496 10.97 -19.82 -14.03
C GLY A 496 9.55 -19.27 -14.05
N HIS A 497 9.32 -18.33 -13.14
CA HIS A 497 8.02 -17.70 -12.92
C HIS A 497 8.02 -16.25 -13.40
N CYS A 498 6.99 -15.82 -14.15
CA CYS A 498 6.87 -14.43 -14.60
C CYS A 498 8.15 -13.93 -15.29
N TYR A 499 8.91 -13.02 -14.66
CA TYR A 499 10.20 -12.53 -15.13
C TYR A 499 11.21 -13.66 -15.37
N GLY A 500 11.27 -14.63 -14.45
CA GLY A 500 12.08 -15.84 -14.59
C GLY A 500 11.60 -16.74 -15.72
N GLY A 501 10.29 -16.83 -15.96
CA GLY A 501 9.72 -17.57 -17.10
C GLY A 501 10.17 -16.99 -18.44
N SER A 502 10.10 -15.66 -18.59
CA SER A 502 10.66 -14.98 -19.77
C SER A 502 12.17 -15.18 -19.88
N THR A 503 12.88 -15.33 -18.76
CA THR A 503 14.32 -15.61 -18.73
C THR A 503 14.63 -17.02 -19.22
N CYS A 504 13.83 -18.02 -18.82
CA CYS A 504 13.92 -19.37 -19.38
C CYS A 504 13.68 -19.39 -20.89
N ILE A 505 12.70 -18.63 -21.42
CA ILE A 505 12.49 -18.52 -22.88
C ILE A 505 13.73 -17.94 -23.56
N ARG A 506 14.32 -16.87 -23.01
CA ARG A 506 15.51 -16.23 -23.58
C ARG A 506 16.75 -17.12 -23.56
N LEU A 507 16.94 -17.87 -22.47
CA LEU A 507 18.11 -18.70 -22.26
C LEU A 507 17.96 -20.12 -22.80
N GLY A 508 16.74 -20.58 -23.10
CA GLY A 508 16.48 -21.89 -23.70
C GLY A 508 17.01 -22.04 -25.13
N GLY A 509 17.41 -20.95 -25.78
CA GLY A 509 18.14 -20.98 -27.05
C GLY A 509 19.67 -21.09 -26.91
N THR A 510 20.19 -21.12 -25.68
CA THR A 510 21.62 -21.21 -25.37
C THR A 510 22.02 -22.62 -24.93
N ASP A 511 23.29 -22.84 -24.61
CA ASP A 511 23.80 -24.10 -24.05
C ASP A 511 23.86 -24.10 -22.52
N LEU A 512 23.17 -23.16 -21.85
CA LEU A 512 23.15 -23.06 -20.40
C LEU A 512 22.29 -24.13 -19.73
N PHE A 513 21.19 -24.52 -20.37
CA PHE A 513 20.24 -25.47 -19.83
C PHE A 513 20.02 -26.64 -20.77
N ASN A 514 19.64 -27.78 -20.21
CA ASN A 514 19.30 -29.00 -20.95
C ASN A 514 17.79 -29.16 -21.15
N SER A 515 16.98 -28.53 -20.30
CA SER A 515 15.52 -28.54 -20.35
C SER A 515 14.99 -27.31 -19.61
N VAL A 516 13.84 -26.77 -20.05
CA VAL A 516 13.21 -25.62 -19.39
C VAL A 516 11.72 -25.80 -19.12
N VAL A 517 11.23 -25.20 -18.03
CA VAL A 517 9.80 -25.08 -17.73
C VAL A 517 9.42 -23.60 -17.56
N ILE A 518 8.38 -23.16 -18.26
CA ILE A 518 7.94 -21.78 -18.32
C ILE A 518 6.64 -21.63 -17.54
N CYS A 519 6.68 -20.93 -16.41
CA CYS A 519 5.50 -20.69 -15.58
C CYS A 519 4.99 -19.25 -15.78
N HIS A 520 3.79 -19.12 -16.38
CA HIS A 520 3.07 -17.86 -16.60
C HIS A 520 4.02 -16.68 -16.93
N PRO A 521 4.69 -16.71 -18.09
CA PRO A 521 5.83 -15.82 -18.36
C PRO A 521 5.41 -14.35 -18.44
N GLY A 522 6.33 -13.46 -18.07
CA GLY A 522 6.23 -12.04 -18.42
C GLY A 522 6.49 -11.81 -19.91
N PRO A 523 6.56 -10.54 -20.36
CA PRO A 523 6.73 -10.21 -21.78
C PRO A 523 7.95 -10.86 -22.46
N PHE A 524 7.75 -11.40 -23.66
CA PHE A 524 8.79 -11.96 -24.53
C PHE A 524 8.45 -11.73 -26.01
N SER A 525 9.37 -12.09 -26.91
CA SER A 525 9.17 -12.02 -28.36
C SER A 525 9.14 -13.42 -28.99
N MET A 526 8.38 -13.60 -30.08
CA MET A 526 8.35 -14.89 -30.79
C MET A 526 9.71 -15.32 -31.34
N LYS A 527 10.63 -14.38 -31.61
CA LYS A 527 12.01 -14.71 -31.99
C LYS A 527 12.75 -15.48 -30.88
N GLN A 528 12.43 -15.20 -29.62
CA GLN A 528 13.03 -15.93 -28.50
C GLN A 528 12.46 -17.34 -28.41
N VAL A 529 11.15 -17.53 -28.61
CA VAL A 529 10.54 -18.87 -28.70
C VAL A 529 11.12 -19.67 -29.88
N GLN A 530 11.30 -19.01 -31.03
CA GLN A 530 11.95 -19.56 -32.22
C GLN A 530 13.38 -20.04 -31.97
N ALA A 531 14.09 -19.38 -31.04
CA ALA A 531 15.45 -19.72 -30.70
C ALA A 531 15.55 -20.90 -29.70
N VAL A 532 14.50 -21.24 -28.96
CA VAL A 532 14.52 -22.35 -27.99
C VAL A 532 14.87 -23.65 -28.70
N LYS A 533 15.90 -24.33 -28.18
CA LYS A 533 16.48 -25.56 -28.75
C LYS A 533 16.54 -26.73 -27.77
N VAL A 534 15.88 -26.60 -26.62
CA VAL A 534 15.81 -27.61 -25.57
C VAL A 534 14.35 -27.98 -25.29
N PRO A 535 14.07 -29.15 -24.71
CA PRO A 535 12.74 -29.52 -24.25
C PRO A 535 12.11 -28.40 -23.40
N ILE A 536 10.83 -28.08 -23.68
CA ILE A 536 10.14 -26.92 -23.10
C ILE A 536 8.71 -27.24 -22.66
N SER A 537 8.46 -27.13 -21.35
CA SER A 537 7.10 -27.23 -20.78
C SER A 537 6.52 -25.85 -20.46
N TRP A 538 5.21 -25.68 -20.65
CA TRP A 538 4.49 -24.44 -20.35
C TRP A 538 3.38 -24.69 -19.32
N VAL A 539 3.56 -24.09 -18.14
CA VAL A 539 2.58 -24.01 -17.05
C VAL A 539 1.76 -22.73 -17.26
N CYS A 540 0.55 -22.88 -17.81
CA CYS A 540 -0.28 -21.78 -18.27
C CYS A 540 -1.42 -21.47 -17.29
N ALA A 541 -1.60 -20.20 -16.96
CA ALA A 541 -2.82 -19.75 -16.30
C ALA A 541 -3.97 -19.67 -17.31
N GLU A 542 -5.22 -19.83 -16.84
CA GLU A 542 -6.40 -19.62 -17.68
C GLU A 542 -6.43 -18.17 -18.17
N TYR A 543 -6.34 -17.21 -17.25
CA TYR A 543 -6.28 -15.79 -17.57
C TYR A 543 -4.92 -15.18 -17.26
N ASP A 544 -4.19 -14.81 -18.30
CA ASP A 544 -2.87 -14.16 -18.17
C ASP A 544 -2.76 -12.95 -19.10
N GLU A 545 -2.63 -11.77 -18.49
CA GLU A 545 -2.50 -10.48 -19.18
C GLU A 545 -1.16 -10.37 -19.94
N PHE A 546 -0.12 -11.05 -19.46
CA PHE A 546 1.21 -11.07 -20.08
C PHE A 546 1.38 -12.23 -21.07
N PHE A 547 0.58 -13.29 -20.91
CA PHE A 547 0.58 -14.45 -21.81
C PHE A 547 -0.84 -14.85 -22.26
N PRO A 548 -1.54 -13.97 -23.00
CA PRO A 548 -2.92 -14.21 -23.42
C PRO A 548 -3.02 -15.37 -24.43
N ASP A 549 -4.20 -15.97 -24.56
CA ASP A 549 -4.47 -17.14 -25.43
C ASP A 549 -3.92 -16.98 -26.84
N THR A 550 -4.04 -15.78 -27.42
CA THR A 550 -3.51 -15.50 -28.76
C THR A 550 -2.00 -15.73 -28.86
N THR A 551 -1.25 -15.42 -27.80
CA THR A 551 0.20 -15.68 -27.71
C THR A 551 0.46 -17.14 -27.38
N LYS A 552 -0.34 -17.77 -26.49
CA LYS A 552 -0.24 -19.22 -26.20
C LYS A 552 -0.37 -20.05 -27.48
N GLN A 553 -1.39 -19.76 -28.30
CA GLN A 553 -1.65 -20.46 -29.56
C GLN A 553 -0.52 -20.22 -30.57
N LYS A 554 0.07 -19.02 -30.62
CA LYS A 554 1.25 -18.75 -31.47
C LYS A 554 2.46 -19.56 -31.05
N CYS A 555 2.74 -19.65 -29.74
CA CYS A 555 3.83 -20.48 -29.22
C CYS A 555 3.61 -21.96 -29.54
N LYS A 556 2.38 -22.45 -29.32
CA LYS A 556 2.00 -23.83 -29.62
C LYS A 556 2.14 -24.15 -31.11
N ALA A 557 1.65 -23.27 -31.98
CA ALA A 557 1.78 -23.44 -33.43
C ALA A 557 3.24 -23.39 -33.90
N GLU A 558 4.06 -22.52 -33.33
CA GLU A 558 5.49 -22.42 -33.62
C GLU A 558 6.25 -23.71 -33.25
N LEU A 559 5.94 -24.31 -32.11
CA LEU A 559 6.58 -25.57 -31.67
C LEU A 559 6.05 -26.78 -32.44
N ALA A 560 4.73 -26.88 -32.64
CA ALA A 560 4.10 -27.92 -33.45
C ALA A 560 4.61 -27.91 -34.90
N GLY A 561 4.84 -26.72 -35.47
CA GLY A 561 5.41 -26.57 -36.82
C GLY A 561 6.85 -27.09 -36.97
N ARG A 562 7.51 -27.52 -35.89
CA ARG A 562 8.84 -28.13 -35.92
C ARG A 562 8.81 -29.65 -35.96
N GLU A 563 7.66 -30.27 -35.78
CA GLU A 563 7.50 -31.73 -35.84
C GLU A 563 8.07 -32.28 -37.15
N GLY A 564 8.90 -33.32 -37.03
CA GLY A 564 9.61 -33.92 -38.17
C GLY A 564 10.80 -33.10 -38.71
N THR A 565 11.17 -31.97 -38.08
CA THR A 565 12.35 -31.17 -38.45
C THR A 565 13.51 -31.37 -37.47
N PRO A 566 14.76 -31.09 -37.86
CA PRO A 566 15.90 -31.11 -36.92
C PRO A 566 15.81 -30.09 -35.77
N ARG A 567 14.84 -29.16 -35.82
CA ARG A 567 14.59 -28.17 -34.77
C ARG A 567 13.49 -28.62 -33.79
N PHE A 568 12.95 -29.83 -33.96
CA PHE A 568 11.97 -30.40 -33.05
C PHE A 568 12.60 -30.52 -31.65
N VAL A 569 11.81 -30.16 -30.65
CA VAL A 569 12.10 -30.34 -29.22
C VAL A 569 10.83 -30.84 -28.56
N ASP A 570 10.95 -31.67 -27.53
CA ASP A 570 9.78 -32.09 -26.76
C ASP A 570 9.13 -30.87 -26.12
N TYR A 571 7.80 -30.79 -26.21
CA TYR A 571 7.07 -29.66 -25.64
C TYR A 571 5.71 -30.07 -25.09
N GLU A 572 5.24 -29.34 -24.07
CA GLU A 572 3.89 -29.47 -23.55
C GLU A 572 3.31 -28.11 -23.15
N PHE A 573 1.98 -28.02 -23.18
CA PHE A 573 1.22 -26.88 -22.66
C PHE A 573 0.11 -27.43 -21.77
N VAL A 574 0.19 -27.12 -20.49
CA VAL A 574 -0.84 -27.47 -19.51
C VAL A 574 -1.46 -26.18 -19.02
N GLU A 575 -2.78 -26.08 -19.18
CA GLU A 575 -3.56 -24.92 -18.72
C GLU A 575 -4.36 -25.30 -17.49
N TYR A 576 -4.23 -24.48 -16.45
CA TYR A 576 -4.91 -24.67 -15.18
C TYR A 576 -6.11 -23.73 -15.08
N LYS A 577 -7.31 -24.29 -15.08
CA LYS A 577 -8.56 -23.52 -14.96
C LYS A 577 -8.69 -22.85 -13.59
N GLY A 578 -9.36 -21.70 -13.54
CA GLY A 578 -9.58 -20.90 -12.34
C GLY A 578 -8.37 -20.08 -11.90
N THR A 579 -7.28 -20.08 -12.68
CA THR A 579 -6.01 -19.45 -12.28
C THR A 579 -5.70 -18.19 -13.07
N THR A 580 -4.91 -17.31 -12.44
CA THR A 580 -4.42 -16.06 -12.99
C THR A 580 -2.90 -15.98 -12.96
N HIS A 581 -2.33 -14.93 -13.56
CA HIS A 581 -0.89 -14.70 -13.54
C HIS A 581 -0.31 -14.75 -12.11
N GLY A 582 0.72 -15.58 -11.90
CA GLY A 582 1.37 -15.73 -10.58
C GLY A 582 0.93 -16.95 -9.77
N PHE A 583 -0.12 -17.68 -10.18
CA PHE A 583 -0.62 -18.84 -9.41
C PHE A 583 0.45 -19.90 -9.10
N ALA A 584 1.41 -20.11 -10.01
CA ALA A 584 2.43 -21.15 -9.86
C ALA A 584 3.60 -20.75 -8.92
N CYS A 585 3.64 -19.51 -8.42
CA CYS A 585 4.66 -19.08 -7.44
C CYS A 585 4.10 -18.34 -6.22
N ARG A 586 2.90 -17.79 -6.33
CA ARG A 586 2.21 -17.02 -5.29
C ARG A 586 0.71 -17.37 -5.36
N PRO A 587 0.35 -18.66 -5.15
CA PRO A 587 -1.05 -19.07 -5.14
C PRO A 587 -1.79 -18.31 -4.05
N ASP A 588 -3.03 -17.97 -4.33
CA ASP A 588 -3.91 -17.41 -3.31
C ASP A 588 -4.51 -18.57 -2.51
N HIS A 589 -4.10 -18.69 -1.25
CA HIS A 589 -4.46 -19.80 -0.36
C HIS A 589 -5.93 -19.74 0.08
N ASP A 590 -6.64 -18.64 -0.17
CA ASP A 590 -8.07 -18.52 0.10
C ASP A 590 -8.91 -19.30 -0.93
N TYR A 591 -8.29 -19.72 -2.04
CA TYR A 591 -8.95 -20.45 -3.13
C TYR A 591 -8.37 -21.86 -3.30
N PRO A 592 -9.03 -22.91 -2.77
CA PRO A 592 -8.51 -24.29 -2.81
C PRO A 592 -8.20 -24.82 -4.21
N ASP A 593 -8.96 -24.39 -5.22
CA ASP A 593 -8.73 -24.76 -6.62
C ASP A 593 -7.45 -24.12 -7.19
N VAL A 594 -7.08 -22.92 -6.74
CA VAL A 594 -5.81 -22.27 -7.08
C VAL A 594 -4.63 -22.97 -6.40
N VAL A 595 -4.80 -23.40 -5.14
CA VAL A 595 -3.79 -24.18 -4.42
C VAL A 595 -3.58 -25.56 -5.06
N ASP A 596 -4.66 -26.24 -5.44
CA ASP A 596 -4.61 -27.51 -6.18
C ASP A 596 -3.90 -27.35 -7.53
N ALA A 597 -4.21 -26.28 -8.27
CA ALA A 597 -3.52 -25.95 -9.51
C ALA A 597 -2.02 -25.66 -9.30
N TYR A 598 -1.65 -24.96 -8.22
CA TYR A 598 -0.26 -24.74 -7.84
C TYR A 598 0.48 -26.05 -7.56
N ASN A 599 -0.10 -26.95 -6.75
CA ASN A 599 0.50 -28.25 -6.46
C ASN A 599 0.69 -29.08 -7.73
N LYS A 600 -0.33 -29.11 -8.60
CA LYS A 600 -0.22 -29.78 -9.90
C LYS A 600 0.81 -29.14 -10.82
N ALA A 601 1.04 -27.83 -10.73
CA ALA A 601 2.11 -27.16 -11.45
C ALA A 601 3.50 -27.58 -10.95
N LEU A 602 3.67 -27.77 -9.63
CA LEU A 602 4.91 -28.34 -9.08
C LEU A 602 5.13 -29.78 -9.55
N ASP A 603 4.07 -30.59 -9.58
CA ASP A 603 4.14 -31.96 -10.09
C ASP A 603 4.48 -31.98 -11.59
N GLN A 604 3.93 -31.05 -12.38
CA GLN A 604 4.31 -30.88 -13.78
C GLN A 604 5.80 -30.50 -13.93
N ILE A 605 6.30 -29.54 -13.13
CA ILE A 605 7.71 -29.15 -13.15
C ILE A 605 8.61 -30.36 -12.84
N ALA A 606 8.28 -31.10 -11.78
CA ALA A 606 9.05 -32.26 -11.37
C ALA A 606 9.01 -33.37 -12.44
N GLY A 607 7.82 -33.78 -12.87
CA GLY A 607 7.62 -34.81 -13.89
C GLY A 607 8.27 -34.45 -15.23
N TRP A 608 8.27 -33.17 -15.61
CA TRP A 608 8.97 -32.73 -16.82
C TRP A 608 10.48 -32.97 -16.71
N PHE A 609 11.09 -32.61 -15.57
CA PHE A 609 12.53 -32.79 -15.37
C PHE A 609 12.94 -34.23 -15.12
N GLU A 610 12.07 -35.07 -14.55
CA GLU A 610 12.28 -36.52 -14.51
C GLU A 610 12.45 -37.11 -15.91
N ASN A 611 11.65 -36.66 -16.87
CA ASN A 611 11.69 -37.15 -18.24
C ASN A 611 12.78 -36.50 -19.10
N THR A 612 13.19 -35.27 -18.81
CA THR A 612 14.05 -34.48 -19.71
C THR A 612 15.47 -34.23 -19.17
N LEU A 613 15.70 -34.40 -17.87
CA LEU A 613 17.03 -34.35 -17.25
C LEU A 613 17.52 -35.74 -16.84
N VAL A 614 17.23 -36.73 -17.68
CA VAL A 614 17.74 -38.09 -17.50
C VAL A 614 19.26 -38.07 -17.70
N LEU A 615 19.98 -38.67 -16.75
CA LEU A 615 21.40 -38.94 -16.89
C LEU A 615 21.55 -40.21 -17.73
N ASP A 616 22.42 -40.19 -18.73
CA ASP A 616 22.68 -41.38 -19.52
C ASP A 616 23.18 -42.48 -18.57
N SER A 617 22.46 -43.60 -18.52
CA SER A 617 22.93 -44.79 -17.80
C SER A 617 24.25 -45.17 -18.44
N LYS A 618 25.36 -45.01 -17.71
CA LYS A 618 26.65 -45.52 -18.16
C LYS A 618 26.48 -47.02 -18.44
N GLU A 619 26.61 -47.40 -19.72
CA GLU A 619 26.90 -48.78 -20.12
C GLU A 619 28.18 -49.28 -19.45
#